data_AF-A0A371JL94-F1
#
_entry.id   AF-A0A371JL94-F1
#
_cell.length_a   1.000
_cell.length_b   1.000
_cell.length_c   1.000
_cell.angle_alpha   90.00
_cell.angle_beta   90.00
_cell.angle_gamma   90.00
#
_symmetry.space_group_name_H-M   'P 1'
#
loop_
_entity.id
_entity.type
_entity.pdbx_description
1 polymer ?
#
loop_
_entity_poly.entity_id
_entity_poly.type
_entity_poly.pdbx_seq_one_letter_code
_entity_poly.pdbx_strand_id
1 'polypeptide(L)'
;MALLLTLLPQFDNAGNYSNDVLQMEHDEVFFEQLIELEQKEGNEVTIPFQSFMGNGGATMKYMHGETLKSDYGDNLKYVSAIKLKLLMSNYQPFSWHNRAVRAFVLQLPDDLKIWLYWH
;
A
#
# COMPACT_ATOMS: atom_id res chain seq x y z
N MET A 1 12.62 15.72 5.29
CA MET A 1 12.27 14.92 4.09
C MET A 1 10.79 14.63 4.20
N ALA A 2 10.01 14.86 3.15
CA ALA A 2 8.60 14.49 3.17
C ALA A 2 8.53 12.97 3.00
N LEU A 3 7.90 12.28 3.95
CA LEU A 3 7.67 10.85 3.89
C LEU A 3 6.77 10.56 2.68
N LEU A 4 7.19 9.67 1.78
CA LEU A 4 6.37 9.24 0.65
C LEU A 4 5.82 7.84 0.94
N LEU A 5 4.62 7.57 0.41
CA LEU A 5 3.90 6.32 0.64
C LEU A 5 3.42 5.73 -0.67
N THR A 6 3.69 4.46 -0.84
CA THR A 6 3.09 3.63 -1.88
C THR A 6 2.31 2.50 -1.22
N LEU A 7 1.02 2.41 -1.52
CA LEU A 7 0.20 1.27 -1.13
C LEU A 7 0.28 0.21 -2.22
N LEU A 8 0.54 -1.03 -1.79
CA LEU A 8 0.68 -2.18 -2.68
C LEU A 8 -0.34 -3.23 -2.23
N PRO A 9 -1.56 -3.23 -2.79
CA PRO A 9 -2.58 -4.23 -2.48
C PRO A 9 -2.20 -5.60 -3.03
N GLN A 10 -2.39 -6.63 -2.23
CA GLN A 10 -2.27 -8.01 -2.68
C GLN A 10 -3.31 -8.29 -3.77
N PHE A 11 -2.91 -8.94 -4.86
CA PHE A 11 -3.82 -9.20 -5.98
C PHE A 11 -4.93 -10.20 -5.63
N ASP A 12 -4.57 -11.30 -4.97
CA ASP A 12 -5.50 -12.31 -4.45
C ASP A 12 -4.94 -12.97 -3.18
N ASN A 13 -5.78 -13.70 -2.44
CA ASN A 13 -5.35 -14.33 -1.18
C ASN A 13 -4.24 -15.39 -1.33
N ALA A 14 -4.05 -15.94 -2.54
CA ALA A 14 -3.09 -17.00 -2.81
C ALA A 14 -1.73 -16.47 -3.29
N GLY A 15 -1.70 -15.27 -3.87
CA GLY A 15 -0.56 -14.68 -4.54
C GLY A 15 0.22 -13.74 -3.62
N ASN A 16 1.55 -13.84 -3.68
CA ASN A 16 2.45 -12.88 -3.04
C ASN A 16 2.92 -11.84 -4.06
N TYR A 17 1.97 -11.15 -4.69
CA TYR A 17 2.27 -10.06 -5.61
C TYR A 17 1.19 -8.98 -5.61
N SER A 18 1.59 -7.79 -6.02
CA SER A 18 0.71 -6.67 -6.35
C SER A 18 0.83 -6.33 -7.83
N ASN A 19 -0.30 -6.18 -8.50
CA ASN A 19 -0.38 -5.60 -9.84
C ASN A 19 -0.75 -4.11 -9.82
N ASP A 20 -1.09 -3.59 -8.64
CA ASP A 20 -1.57 -2.23 -8.45
C ASP A 20 -0.61 -1.48 -7.54
N VAL A 21 -0.10 -0.36 -8.05
CA VAL A 21 0.83 0.49 -7.33
C VAL A 21 0.16 1.84 -7.13
N LEU A 22 -0.25 2.10 -5.89
CA LEU A 22 -1.02 3.27 -5.54
C LEU A 22 -0.13 4.24 -4.78
N GLN A 23 0.44 5.20 -5.49
CA GLN A 23 1.19 6.28 -4.85
C GLN A 23 0.22 7.22 -4.15
N MET A 24 0.52 7.62 -2.92
CA MET A 24 -0.26 8.65 -2.23
C MET A 24 0.47 9.98 -2.29
N GLU A 25 -0.27 11.04 -2.56
CA GLU A 25 0.21 12.39 -2.30
C GLU A 25 0.29 12.61 -0.79
N HIS A 26 1.35 13.31 -0.37
CA HIS A 26 1.63 13.53 1.04
C HIS A 26 0.48 14.28 1.72
N ASP A 27 -0.07 13.67 2.77
CA ASP A 27 -1.12 14.22 3.63
C ASP A 27 -0.74 13.91 5.07
N GLU A 28 -0.21 14.92 5.76
CA GLU A 28 0.42 14.79 7.08
C GLU A 28 -0.51 14.11 8.09
N VAL A 29 -1.74 14.61 8.22
CA VAL A 29 -2.71 14.11 9.19
C VAL A 29 -3.09 12.65 8.90
N PHE A 30 -3.30 12.32 7.62
CA PHE A 30 -3.63 10.94 7.26
C PHE A 30 -2.44 9.99 7.43
N PHE A 31 -1.23 10.45 7.11
CA PHE A 31 -0.01 9.65 7.22
C PHE A 31 0.29 9.32 8.68
N GLU A 32 0.12 10.28 9.60
CA GLU A 32 0.22 10.02 11.05
C GLU A 32 -0.76 8.94 11.51
N GLN A 33 -2.04 9.05 11.12
CA GLN A 33 -3.04 8.04 11.46
C GLN A 33 -2.73 6.66 10.86
N LEU A 34 -2.15 6.62 9.67
CA LEU A 34 -1.73 5.37 9.04
C LEU A 34 -0.53 4.74 9.75
N ILE A 35 0.43 5.56 10.19
CA ILE A 35 1.57 5.11 11.00
C ILE A 35 1.06 4.53 12.33
N GLU A 36 0.10 5.18 13.00
CA GLU A 36 -0.52 4.65 14.21
C GLU A 36 -1.22 3.31 13.97
N LEU A 37 -1.95 3.19 12.84
CA LEU A 37 -2.59 1.94 12.44
C LEU A 37 -1.56 0.83 12.19
N GLU A 38 -0.48 1.14 11.47
CA GLU A 38 0.61 0.22 11.19
C GLU A 38 1.33 -0.22 12.47
N GLN A 39 1.52 0.66 13.44
CA GLN A 39 2.12 0.30 14.72
C GLN A 39 1.23 -0.63 15.54
N LYS A 40 -0.10 -0.42 15.50
CA LYS A 40 -1.06 -1.16 16.30
C LYS A 40 -1.46 -2.50 15.69
N GLU A 41 -1.62 -2.55 14.37
CA GLU A 41 -2.25 -3.67 13.63
C GLU A 41 -1.39 -4.16 12.46
N GLY A 42 -0.26 -3.50 12.18
CA GLY A 42 0.65 -3.88 11.11
C GLY A 42 1.36 -5.19 11.41
N ASN A 43 1.42 -6.05 10.41
CA ASN A 43 2.11 -7.33 10.47
C ASN A 43 3.34 -7.28 9.58
N GLU A 44 4.46 -7.83 10.05
CA GLU A 44 5.68 -7.89 9.25
C GLU A 44 5.50 -8.78 8.02
N VAL A 45 6.05 -8.33 6.90
CA VAL A 45 6.16 -9.12 5.66
C VAL A 45 7.25 -10.16 5.85
N THR A 46 6.86 -11.41 6.02
CA THR A 46 7.79 -12.53 6.21
C THR A 46 8.18 -13.24 4.92
N ILE A 47 7.39 -13.07 3.86
CA ILE A 47 7.59 -13.68 2.56
C ILE A 47 7.76 -12.56 1.54
N PRO A 48 8.84 -12.56 0.72
CA PRO A 48 9.01 -11.56 -0.33
C PRO A 48 7.80 -11.55 -1.26
N PHE A 49 7.36 -10.36 -1.62
CA PHE A 49 6.34 -10.19 -2.66
C PHE A 49 6.90 -9.40 -3.84
N GLN A 50 6.20 -9.49 -4.96
CA GLN A 50 6.58 -8.80 -6.19
C GLN A 50 5.55 -7.72 -6.51
N SER A 51 5.99 -6.54 -6.90
CA SER A 51 5.12 -5.45 -7.37
C SER A 51 5.36 -5.22 -8.85
N PHE A 52 4.28 -5.10 -9.63
CA PHE A 52 4.33 -4.89 -11.07
C PHE A 52 3.62 -3.59 -11.44
N MET A 53 4.21 -2.81 -12.36
CA MET A 53 3.47 -1.79 -13.09
C MET A 53 3.12 -2.32 -14.47
N GLY A 54 1.83 -2.33 -14.80
CA GLY A 54 1.38 -2.61 -16.16
C GLY A 54 1.93 -1.53 -17.11
N ASN A 55 2.85 -1.92 -17.99
CA ASN A 55 3.33 -1.03 -19.05
C ASN A 55 2.83 -1.56 -20.39
N GLY A 56 2.00 -0.78 -21.07
CA GLY A 56 1.17 -1.17 -22.22
C GLY A 56 1.89 -1.92 -23.34
N GLY A 57 2.03 -3.25 -23.18
CA GLY A 57 2.53 -4.17 -24.20
C GLY A 57 3.96 -4.71 -24.00
N ALA A 58 4.66 -4.40 -22.90
CA ALA A 58 5.98 -4.95 -22.62
C ALA A 58 6.03 -5.67 -21.27
N THR A 59 6.85 -6.74 -21.23
CA THR A 59 7.17 -7.62 -20.10
C THR A 59 7.03 -6.94 -18.74
N MET A 60 6.25 -7.55 -17.83
CA MET A 60 6.07 -7.07 -16.46
C MET A 60 7.43 -6.77 -15.83
N LYS A 61 7.74 -5.48 -15.63
CA LYS A 61 8.93 -5.06 -14.89
C LYS A 61 8.56 -4.98 -13.42
N TYR A 62 9.38 -5.59 -12.57
CA TYR A 62 9.30 -5.37 -11.13
C TYR A 62 9.47 -3.88 -10.84
N MET A 63 8.55 -3.30 -10.08
CA MET A 63 8.64 -1.90 -9.68
C MET A 63 9.62 -1.74 -8.51
N HIS A 64 9.54 -2.61 -7.51
CA HIS A 64 10.38 -2.55 -6.30
C HIS A 64 11.26 -3.80 -6.09
N GLY A 65 11.40 -4.69 -7.08
CA GLY A 65 12.17 -5.95 -6.94
C GLY A 65 11.51 -6.95 -5.97
N GLU A 66 12.29 -7.87 -5.39
CA GLU A 66 11.83 -8.69 -4.24
C GLU A 66 11.63 -7.78 -3.02
N THR A 67 10.37 -7.45 -2.75
CA THR A 67 10.01 -6.39 -1.81
C THR A 67 9.78 -6.98 -0.42
N LEU A 68 10.86 -7.14 0.37
CA LEU A 68 10.77 -7.52 1.78
C LEU A 68 11.20 -6.37 2.72
N LYS A 69 12.02 -5.46 2.21
CA LYS A 69 12.55 -4.32 2.93
C LYS A 69 12.19 -3.01 2.24
N SER A 70 12.07 -1.94 3.02
CA SER A 70 11.99 -0.57 2.51
C SER A 70 13.35 -0.11 1.94
N ASP A 71 13.37 1.05 1.29
CA ASP A 71 14.62 1.70 0.83
C ASP A 71 15.58 2.03 1.99
N TYR A 72 15.06 2.07 3.22
CA TYR A 72 15.82 2.30 4.45
C TYR A 72 16.33 1.01 5.10
N GLY A 73 15.96 -0.16 4.58
CA GLY A 73 16.42 -1.47 5.06
C GLY A 73 15.54 -2.09 6.16
N ASP A 74 14.45 -1.43 6.55
CA ASP A 74 13.48 -1.93 7.52
C ASP A 74 12.54 -2.97 6.89
N ASN A 75 12.07 -3.93 7.68
CA ASN A 75 11.07 -4.88 7.22
C ASN A 75 9.76 -4.14 6.91
N LEU A 76 9.21 -4.40 5.73
CA LEU A 76 7.90 -3.86 5.38
C LEU A 76 6.81 -4.45 6.26
N LYS A 77 5.75 -3.68 6.46
CA LYS A 77 4.55 -4.15 7.13
C LYS A 77 3.37 -4.11 6.19
N TYR A 78 2.37 -4.92 6.51
CA TYR A 78 1.08 -4.88 5.88
C TYR A 78 -0.04 -4.76 6.90
N VAL A 79 -1.14 -4.18 6.45
CA VAL A 79 -2.41 -4.18 7.16
C VAL A 79 -3.45 -4.91 6.31
N SER A 80 -4.50 -5.44 6.92
CA SER A 80 -5.63 -5.96 6.15
C SER A 80 -6.43 -4.82 5.53
N ALA A 81 -7.01 -5.07 4.35
CA ALA A 81 -7.78 -4.09 3.61
C ALA A 81 -8.93 -3.53 4.45
N ILE A 82 -9.64 -4.37 5.21
CA ILE A 82 -10.71 -3.92 6.12
C ILE A 82 -10.26 -2.85 7.11
N LYS A 83 -9.05 -2.97 7.68
CA LYS A 83 -8.52 -2.01 8.65
C LYS A 83 -8.21 -0.67 7.98
N LEU A 84 -7.59 -0.73 6.80
CA LEU A 84 -7.31 0.48 6.02
C LEU A 84 -8.59 1.16 5.53
N LYS A 85 -9.60 0.39 5.12
CA LYS A 85 -10.91 0.91 4.73
C LYS A 85 -11.61 1.65 5.85
N LEU A 86 -11.56 1.12 7.07
CA LEU A 86 -12.15 1.78 8.24
C LEU A 86 -11.50 3.15 8.48
N LEU A 87 -10.17 3.23 8.36
CA LEU A 87 -9.44 4.50 8.43
C LEU A 87 -9.85 5.43 7.28
N MET A 88 -9.84 4.93 6.04
CA MET A 88 -10.16 5.70 4.84
C MET A 88 -11.64 6.12 4.73
N SER A 89 -12.55 5.48 5.44
CA SER A 89 -13.98 5.82 5.42
C SER A 89 -14.21 7.25 5.91
N ASN A 90 -13.46 7.68 6.93
CA ASN A 90 -13.52 9.03 7.51
C ASN A 90 -12.54 10.01 6.85
N TYR A 91 -11.60 9.51 6.04
CA TYR A 91 -10.65 10.33 5.30
C TYR A 91 -11.34 11.08 4.15
N GLN A 92 -11.17 12.40 4.08
CA GLN A 92 -11.70 13.27 3.02
C GLN A 92 -10.54 13.96 2.28
N PRO A 93 -9.91 13.28 1.30
CA PRO A 93 -8.77 13.82 0.58
C PRO A 93 -9.13 15.06 -0.22
N PHE A 94 -8.30 16.10 -0.12
CA PHE A 94 -8.42 17.30 -0.96
C PHE A 94 -7.97 17.03 -2.41
N SER A 95 -6.91 16.23 -2.60
CA SER A 95 -6.37 15.97 -3.93
C SER A 95 -7.20 14.95 -4.71
N TRP A 96 -7.23 15.12 -6.03
CA TRP A 96 -7.91 14.15 -6.91
C TRP A 96 -7.20 12.79 -6.89
N HIS A 97 -5.88 12.78 -6.68
CA HIS A 97 -5.08 11.56 -6.63
C HIS A 97 -5.43 10.73 -5.40
N ASN A 98 -5.41 11.32 -4.20
CA ASN A 98 -5.78 10.60 -2.98
C ASN A 98 -7.27 10.21 -2.97
N ARG A 99 -8.15 10.98 -3.64
CA ARG A 99 -9.55 10.56 -3.88
C ARG A 99 -9.63 9.28 -4.70
N ALA A 100 -8.82 9.15 -5.75
CA ALA A 100 -8.77 7.94 -6.57
C ALA A 100 -8.23 6.74 -5.79
N VAL A 101 -7.14 6.92 -5.04
CA VAL A 101 -6.58 5.87 -4.16
C VAL A 101 -7.60 5.42 -3.12
N ARG A 102 -8.26 6.36 -2.44
CA ARG A 102 -9.32 6.07 -1.48
C ARG A 102 -10.46 5.25 -2.12
N ALA A 103 -10.94 5.68 -3.29
CA ALA A 103 -12.01 4.99 -3.99
C ALA A 103 -11.62 3.55 -4.35
N PHE A 104 -10.38 3.34 -4.81
CA PHE A 104 -9.85 2.02 -5.12
C PHE A 104 -9.81 1.13 -3.87
N VAL A 105 -9.20 1.61 -2.78
CA VAL A 105 -9.04 0.82 -1.54
C VAL A 105 -10.40 0.44 -0.95
N LEU A 106 -11.40 1.32 -1.02
CA LEU A 106 -12.76 1.01 -0.53
C LEU A 106 -13.43 -0.14 -1.29
N GLN A 107 -13.02 -0.43 -2.53
CA GLN A 107 -13.58 -1.51 -3.36
C GLN A 107 -12.84 -2.85 -3.21
N LEU A 108 -11.65 -2.88 -2.60
CA LEU A 108 -10.87 -4.12 -2.44
C LEU A 108 -11.61 -5.15 -1.57
N PRO A 109 -11.44 -6.46 -1.77
CA PRO A 109 -11.87 -7.46 -0.77
C PRO A 109 -11.23 -7.21 0.61
N ASP A 110 -11.99 -7.44 1.67
CA ASP A 110 -11.63 -7.07 3.06
C ASP A 110 -10.45 -7.86 3.65
N ASP A 111 -10.24 -9.06 3.14
CA ASP A 111 -9.26 -10.05 3.57
C ASP A 111 -7.88 -9.90 2.92
N LEU A 112 -7.78 -9.09 1.87
CA LEU A 112 -6.50 -8.83 1.20
C LEU A 112 -5.55 -8.06 2.10
N LYS A 113 -4.26 -8.33 1.92
CA LYS A 113 -3.19 -7.56 2.55
C LYS A 113 -2.90 -6.31 1.71
N ILE A 114 -2.59 -5.22 2.38
CA ILE A 114 -2.07 -4.00 1.75
C ILE A 114 -0.70 -3.76 2.36
N TRP A 115 0.34 -3.95 1.55
CA TRP A 115 1.71 -3.67 1.96
C TRP A 115 1.94 -2.15 1.93
N LEU A 116 2.51 -1.64 3.02
CA LEU A 116 2.82 -0.23 3.20
C LEU A 116 4.28 -0.01 2.86
N TYR A 117 4.55 0.66 1.74
CA TYR A 117 5.90 0.97 1.29
C TYR A 117 6.20 2.44 1.52
N TRP A 118 6.92 2.73 2.60
CA TRP A 118 7.42 4.06 2.94
C TRP A 118 8.81 4.28 2.34
N HIS A 119 9.00 5.39 1.61
CA HIS A 119 10.29 5.79 0.98
C HIS A 119 10.55 7.30 1.03
#